data_AF-A0A1Q7YI35-F1
#
_entry.id   AF-A0A1Q7YI35-F1
#
_cell.length_a   1.000
_cell.length_b   1.000
_cell.length_c   1.000
_cell.angle_alpha   90.00
_cell.angle_beta   90.00
_cell.angle_gamma   90.00
#
_symmetry.space_group_name_H-M   'P 1'
#
loop_
_entity.id
_entity.type
_entity.pdbx_description
1 polymer ?
#
loop_
_entity_poly.entity_id
_entity_poly.type
_entity_poly.pdbx_seq_one_letter_code
_entity_poly.pdbx_strand_id
1 'polypeptide(L)'
;MTLNSRVLLLNQTFEPLGTVSVARAIVMVLKEKVSVEEWDEGRVLRTARERFAVPSVVRRREYINVRRRREASGMKRLRIYMRDHWRCQYCGEKGSAQQLTLDHIFPRSRGGENSPINIVTACKACNNRKANRTPE
;
A
#
# COMPACT_ATOMS: atom_id res chain seq x y z
N MET A 1 9.83 25.54 7.17
CA MET A 1 9.64 24.34 8.02
C MET A 1 9.34 23.14 7.14
N THR A 2 9.96 21.98 7.36
CA THR A 2 9.83 20.84 6.44
C THR A 2 8.62 19.98 6.79
N LEU A 3 7.61 19.99 5.91
CA LEU A 3 6.42 19.11 5.96
C LEU A 3 6.75 17.60 6.03
N ASN A 4 8.01 17.26 5.75
CA ASN A 4 8.53 15.89 5.68
C ASN A 4 9.11 15.37 7.01
N SER A 5 9.15 16.17 8.08
CA SER A 5 9.49 15.66 9.41
C SER A 5 8.50 14.57 9.85
N ARG A 6 8.95 13.69 10.75
CA ARG A 6 8.24 12.46 11.10
C ARG A 6 7.42 12.62 12.38
N VAL A 7 6.20 12.08 12.36
CA VAL A 7 5.27 11.93 13.49
C VAL A 7 5.06 10.45 13.73
N LEU A 8 5.11 10.02 14.99
CA LEU A 8 4.86 8.62 15.36
C LEU A 8 3.37 8.31 15.21
N LEU A 9 3.05 7.22 14.49
CA LEU A 9 1.69 6.73 14.33
C LEU A 9 1.52 5.45 15.16
N LEU A 10 0.59 5.49 16.10
CA LEU A 10 0.20 4.37 16.95
C LEU A 10 -1.09 3.72 16.47
N ASN A 11 -1.22 2.44 16.75
CA ASN A 11 -2.47 1.70 16.66
C ASN A 11 -3.41 2.12 17.79
N GLN A 12 -4.69 1.76 17.71
CA GLN A 12 -5.65 2.11 18.77
C GLN A 12 -5.23 1.61 20.16
N THR A 13 -4.52 0.47 20.20
CA THR A 13 -3.92 -0.19 21.38
C THR A 13 -2.51 0.33 21.73
N PHE A 14 -2.10 1.50 21.25
CA PHE A 14 -0.80 2.15 21.52
C PHE A 14 0.44 1.46 20.94
N GLU A 15 0.30 0.34 20.22
CA GLU A 15 1.42 -0.28 19.51
C GLU A 15 1.93 0.65 18.38
N PRO A 16 3.25 0.76 18.17
CA PRO A 16 3.79 1.57 17.08
C PRO A 16 3.51 0.94 15.71
N LEU A 17 2.89 1.71 14.81
CA LEU A 17 2.65 1.32 13.42
C LEU A 17 3.75 1.80 12.46
N GLY A 18 4.54 2.78 12.89
CA GLY A 18 5.59 3.43 12.12
C GLY A 18 5.48 4.95 12.19
N THR A 19 6.05 5.65 11.20
CA THR A 19 6.00 7.11 11.14
C THR A 19 5.32 7.63 9.88
N VAL A 20 4.64 8.76 10.00
CA VAL A 20 4.06 9.52 8.89
C VAL A 20 4.71 10.89 8.80
N SER A 21 4.56 11.58 7.66
CA SER A 21 4.96 12.98 7.57
C SER A 21 4.02 13.87 8.38
N VAL A 22 4.50 15.03 8.84
CA VAL A 22 3.66 16.04 9.50
C VAL A 22 2.45 16.41 8.64
N ALA A 23 2.66 16.64 7.34
CA ALA A 23 1.55 16.94 6.42
C ALA A 23 0.44 15.87 6.47
N ARG A 24 0.84 14.59 6.47
CA ARG A 24 -0.09 13.47 6.52
C ARG A 24 -0.75 13.35 7.90
N ALA A 25 -0.02 13.57 8.98
CA ALA A 25 -0.57 13.55 10.34
C ALA A 25 -1.67 14.61 10.50
N ILE A 26 -1.41 15.85 10.07
CA ILE A 26 -2.40 16.95 10.12
C ILE A 26 -3.65 16.59 9.32
N VAL A 27 -3.50 16.05 8.10
CA VAL A 27 -4.65 15.59 7.30
C VAL A 27 -5.44 14.49 8.03
N MET A 28 -4.76 13.57 8.73
CA MET A 28 -5.43 12.51 9.48
C MET A 28 -6.19 13.05 10.70
N VAL A 29 -5.65 14.07 11.38
CA VAL A 29 -6.29 14.77 12.51
C VAL A 29 -7.54 15.52 12.03
N LEU A 30 -7.43 16.33 10.96
CA LEU A 30 -8.55 17.07 10.39
C LEU A 30 -9.67 16.16 9.84
N LYS A 31 -9.31 14.95 9.39
CA LYS A 31 -10.27 13.91 8.97
C LYS A 31 -10.78 13.05 10.13
N GLU A 32 -10.40 13.37 11.36
CA GLU A 32 -10.81 12.65 12.56
C GLU A 32 -10.47 11.14 12.56
N LYS A 33 -9.42 10.75 11.83
CA LYS A 33 -8.98 9.35 11.76
C LYS A 33 -8.03 8.97 12.89
N VAL A 34 -7.46 9.97 13.56
CA VAL A 34 -6.52 9.80 14.67
C VAL A 34 -6.85 10.77 15.81
N SER A 35 -6.52 10.39 17.04
CA SER A 35 -6.33 11.28 18.18
C SER A 35 -4.88 11.76 18.24
N VAL A 36 -4.66 12.94 18.80
CA VAL A 36 -3.30 13.41 19.13
C VAL A 36 -3.03 13.00 20.57
N GLU A 37 -1.92 12.30 20.79
CA GLU A 37 -1.50 11.89 22.14
C GLU A 37 -0.45 12.86 22.69
N GLU A 38 0.41 13.38 21.81
CA GLU A 38 1.44 14.35 22.17
C GLU A 38 1.62 15.42 21.08
N TRP A 39 1.90 16.63 21.54
CA TRP A 39 2.23 17.78 20.71
C TRP A 39 3.74 18.04 20.74
N ASP A 40 4.28 18.50 19.62
CA ASP A 40 5.66 18.96 19.53
C ASP A 40 5.73 20.40 20.07
N GLU A 41 6.10 20.54 21.34
CA GLU A 41 6.15 21.83 22.04
C GLU A 41 7.09 22.81 21.32
N GLY A 42 6.54 23.93 20.86
CA GLY A 42 7.26 24.96 20.13
C GLY A 42 7.24 24.82 18.59
N ARG A 43 6.72 23.72 18.06
CA ARG A 43 6.61 23.52 16.61
C ARG A 43 5.20 23.80 16.09
N VAL A 44 5.10 24.75 15.16
CA VAL A 44 3.83 25.15 14.53
C VAL A 44 3.90 25.13 13.00
N LEU A 45 2.89 24.53 12.38
CA LEU A 45 2.65 24.63 10.96
C LEU A 45 1.92 25.96 10.70
N ARG A 46 2.39 26.75 9.73
CA ARG A 46 1.74 28.01 9.34
C ARG A 46 1.23 27.93 7.92
N THR A 47 0.00 28.37 7.72
CA THR A 47 -0.55 28.67 6.40
C THR A 47 -0.53 30.19 6.19
N ALA A 48 -1.01 30.66 5.04
CA ALA A 48 -1.16 32.09 4.79
C ALA A 48 -2.10 32.79 5.80
N ARG A 49 -3.00 32.04 6.45
CA ARG A 49 -4.07 32.59 7.31
C ARG A 49 -4.05 32.07 8.74
N GLU A 50 -3.49 30.89 8.98
CA GLU A 50 -3.68 30.16 10.23
C GLU A 50 -2.40 29.49 10.73
N ARG A 51 -2.42 29.09 12.00
CA ARG A 51 -1.34 28.36 12.66
C ARG A 51 -1.91 27.10 13.30
N PHE A 52 -1.24 25.98 13.10
CA PHE A 52 -1.63 24.68 13.61
C PHE A 52 -0.49 24.13 14.47
N ALA A 53 -0.81 23.68 15.68
CA ALA A 53 0.13 22.90 16.47
C ALA A 53 0.48 21.61 15.71
N VAL A 54 1.73 21.16 15.81
CA VAL A 54 2.17 19.95 15.14
C VAL A 54 2.19 18.80 16.16
N PRO A 55 1.52 17.67 15.87
CA PRO A 55 1.59 16.52 16.74
C PRO A 55 2.96 15.83 16.61
N SER A 56 3.52 15.36 17.72
CA SER A 56 4.68 14.46 17.75
C SER A 56 4.24 12.99 17.70
N VAL A 57 3.10 12.68 18.33
CA VAL A 57 2.50 11.34 18.40
C VAL A 57 1.01 11.41 18.11
N VAL A 58 0.56 10.57 17.16
CA VAL A 58 -0.86 10.39 16.84
C VAL A 58 -1.26 8.94 16.94
N ARG A 59 -2.50 8.67 17.33
CA ARG A 59 -3.03 7.33 17.53
C ARG A 59 -4.30 7.11 16.72
N ARG A 60 -4.42 5.96 16.05
CA ARG A 60 -5.66 5.63 15.32
C ARG A 60 -6.84 5.51 16.29
N ARG A 61 -7.99 6.08 15.90
CA ARG A 61 -9.25 5.89 16.66
C ARG A 61 -9.80 4.47 16.56
N GLU A 62 -9.49 3.77 15.46
CA GLU A 62 -9.92 2.40 15.20
C GLU A 62 -8.70 1.47 15.12
N TYR A 63 -8.83 0.29 15.73
CA TYR A 63 -7.81 -0.75 15.66
C TYR A 63 -7.61 -1.23 14.21
N ILE A 64 -6.36 -1.39 13.81
CA ILE A 64 -6.02 -2.10 12.59
C ILE A 64 -5.17 -3.33 12.88
N ASN A 65 -5.55 -4.46 12.29
CA ASN A 65 -4.68 -5.62 12.24
C ASN A 65 -3.69 -5.44 11.08
N VAL A 66 -2.45 -5.04 11.41
CA VAL A 66 -1.40 -4.78 10.41
C VAL A 66 -1.06 -6.03 9.61
N ARG A 67 -1.04 -7.19 10.25
CA ARG A 67 -0.74 -8.47 9.60
C ARG A 67 -1.79 -8.79 8.55
N ARG A 68 -3.07 -8.80 8.94
CA ARG A 68 -4.20 -9.00 8.02
C ARG A 68 -4.20 -7.95 6.92
N ARG A 69 -3.90 -6.68 7.22
CA ARG A 69 -3.78 -5.62 6.21
C ARG A 69 -2.63 -5.89 5.23
N ARG A 70 -1.47 -6.36 5.68
CA ARG A 70 -0.34 -6.73 4.81
C ARG A 70 -0.70 -7.92 3.91
N GLU A 71 -1.36 -8.92 4.46
CA GLU A 71 -1.88 -10.08 3.74
C GLU A 71 -2.95 -9.67 2.71
N ALA A 72 -3.90 -8.81 3.11
CA ALA A 72 -5.01 -8.31 2.29
C ALA A 72 -4.61 -7.22 1.29
N SER A 73 -3.54 -6.45 1.57
CA SER A 73 -2.98 -5.45 0.63
C SER A 73 -2.41 -6.06 -0.64
N GLY A 74 -2.63 -7.36 -0.85
CA GLY A 74 -2.59 -8.02 -2.13
C GLY A 74 -1.21 -7.90 -2.75
N MET A 75 -0.35 -8.88 -2.45
CA MET A 75 0.87 -9.18 -3.19
C MET A 75 1.47 -7.97 -3.90
N LYS A 76 2.43 -7.29 -3.25
CA LYS A 76 3.35 -6.42 -3.99
C LYS A 76 3.76 -7.20 -5.24
N ARG A 77 3.56 -6.65 -6.44
CA ARG A 77 3.83 -7.32 -7.74
C ARG A 77 5.15 -8.11 -7.71
N LEU A 78 6.14 -7.50 -7.06
CA LEU A 78 7.44 -8.10 -6.75
C LEU A 78 7.38 -9.51 -6.15
N ARG A 79 6.47 -9.81 -5.22
CA ARG A 79 6.36 -11.16 -4.61
C ARG A 79 5.92 -12.21 -5.62
N ILE A 80 4.98 -11.89 -6.51
CA ILE A 80 4.58 -12.81 -7.59
C ILE A 80 5.71 -12.95 -8.60
N TYR A 81 6.35 -11.84 -8.98
CA TYR A 81 7.52 -11.87 -9.87
C TYR A 81 8.64 -12.74 -9.29
N MET A 82 8.94 -12.62 -8.00
CA MET A 82 9.95 -13.43 -7.32
C MET A 82 9.56 -14.91 -7.24
N ARG A 83 8.30 -15.22 -6.89
CA ARG A 83 7.77 -16.60 -6.89
C ARG A 83 7.94 -17.26 -8.26
N ASP A 84 7.63 -16.51 -9.31
CA ASP A 84 7.67 -16.97 -10.69
C ASP A 84 9.07 -16.81 -11.32
N HIS A 85 10.10 -16.56 -10.51
CA HIS A 85 11.50 -16.40 -10.93
C HIS A 85 11.72 -15.35 -12.03
N TRP A 86 10.91 -14.29 -12.03
CA TRP A 86 10.89 -13.23 -13.03
C TRP A 86 10.60 -13.73 -14.45
N ARG A 87 9.87 -14.84 -14.57
CA ARG A 87 9.53 -15.48 -15.85
C ARG A 87 8.03 -15.44 -16.13
N CYS A 88 7.69 -15.16 -17.38
CA CYS A 88 6.33 -15.30 -17.87
C CYS A 88 5.88 -16.76 -17.75
N GLN A 89 4.78 -17.02 -17.04
CA GLN A 89 4.25 -18.37 -16.84
C GLN A 89 3.60 -18.96 -18.10
N TYR A 90 3.44 -18.16 -19.16
CA TYR A 90 2.88 -18.61 -20.44
C TYR A 90 3.94 -18.95 -21.49
N CYS A 91 5.09 -18.27 -21.48
CA CYS A 91 6.14 -18.49 -22.49
C CYS A 91 7.53 -18.77 -21.92
N GLY A 92 7.71 -18.74 -20.60
CA GLY A 92 8.99 -19.03 -19.92
C GLY A 92 10.02 -17.88 -19.95
N GLU A 93 9.81 -16.87 -20.78
CA GLU A 93 10.75 -15.76 -20.97
C GLU A 93 10.95 -14.94 -19.69
N LYS A 94 12.21 -14.62 -19.40
CA LYS A 94 12.58 -13.78 -18.26
C LYS A 94 12.42 -12.30 -18.62
N GLY A 95 11.97 -11.47 -17.68
CA GLY A 95 11.78 -10.04 -17.92
C GLY A 95 12.07 -9.17 -16.71
N SER A 96 12.24 -7.87 -16.97
CA SER A 96 12.32 -6.85 -15.92
C SER A 96 10.93 -6.45 -15.41
N ALA A 97 10.87 -5.68 -14.31
CA ALA A 97 9.62 -5.22 -13.71
C ALA A 97 8.73 -4.42 -14.67
N GLN A 98 9.34 -3.76 -15.67
CA GLN A 98 8.65 -2.96 -16.67
C GLN A 98 8.09 -3.80 -17.85
N GLN A 99 8.68 -4.97 -18.09
CA GLN A 99 8.29 -5.91 -19.16
C GLN A 99 7.24 -6.92 -18.69
N LEU A 100 7.25 -7.23 -17.39
CA LEU A 100 6.33 -8.16 -16.76
C LEU A 100 5.07 -7.46 -16.24
N THR A 101 3.98 -8.21 -16.24
CA THR A 101 2.68 -7.85 -15.71
C THR A 101 2.16 -8.99 -14.85
N LEU A 102 1.06 -8.75 -14.13
CA LEU A 102 0.30 -9.81 -13.48
C LEU A 102 -0.92 -10.11 -14.33
N ASP A 103 -1.22 -11.39 -14.49
CA ASP A 103 -2.44 -11.87 -15.14
C ASP A 103 -3.21 -12.82 -14.21
N HIS A 104 -4.53 -12.80 -14.33
CA HIS A 104 -5.41 -13.74 -13.66
C HIS A 104 -5.55 -15.00 -14.51
N ILE A 105 -5.17 -16.17 -13.99
CA ILE A 105 -5.30 -17.46 -14.70
C ILE A 105 -6.75 -17.64 -15.17
N PHE A 106 -7.70 -17.58 -14.23
CA PHE A 106 -9.12 -17.45 -14.51
C PHE A 106 -9.50 -15.96 -14.54
N PRO A 107 -9.95 -15.40 -15.68
CA PRO A 107 -10.20 -13.97 -15.82
C PRO A 107 -11.21 -13.42 -14.81
N ARG A 108 -10.95 -12.22 -14.28
CA ARG A 108 -11.89 -11.54 -13.37
C ARG A 108 -13.28 -11.35 -13.97
N SER A 109 -13.37 -11.09 -15.28
CA SER A 109 -14.65 -10.93 -15.98
C SER A 109 -15.51 -12.20 -15.99
N ARG A 110 -14.93 -13.36 -15.64
CA ARG A 110 -15.61 -14.65 -15.57
C ARG A 110 -15.75 -15.17 -14.12
N GLY A 111 -15.42 -14.35 -13.12
CA GLY A 111 -15.47 -14.73 -11.71
C GLY A 111 -14.12 -15.07 -11.07
N GLY A 112 -13.00 -14.80 -11.75
CA GLY A 112 -11.66 -14.98 -11.22
C GLY A 112 -11.41 -14.26 -9.90
N GLU A 113 -11.01 -15.02 -8.88
CA GLU A 113 -10.62 -14.48 -7.58
C GLU A 113 -9.32 -13.70 -7.65
N ASN A 114 -9.19 -12.66 -6.81
CA ASN A 114 -7.95 -11.90 -6.65
C ASN A 114 -7.01 -12.58 -5.63
N SER A 115 -6.70 -13.85 -5.87
CA SER A 115 -5.92 -14.71 -4.97
C SER A 115 -4.55 -15.05 -5.56
N PRO A 116 -3.48 -15.21 -4.75
CA PRO A 116 -2.15 -15.64 -5.22
C PRO A 116 -2.16 -16.85 -6.14
N ILE A 117 -3.06 -17.81 -5.88
CA ILE A 117 -3.16 -19.03 -6.67
C ILE A 117 -3.72 -18.75 -8.08
N ASN A 118 -4.54 -17.72 -8.23
CA ASN A 118 -5.14 -17.31 -9.50
C ASN A 118 -4.34 -16.20 -10.20
N ILE A 119 -3.20 -15.74 -9.66
CA ILE A 119 -2.42 -14.65 -10.24
C ILE A 119 -1.02 -15.14 -10.57
N VAL A 120 -0.57 -14.87 -11.80
CA VAL A 120 0.74 -15.26 -12.31
C VAL A 120 1.44 -14.10 -13.00
N THR A 121 2.76 -14.22 -13.12
CA THR A 121 3.61 -13.33 -13.90
C THR A 121 3.41 -13.62 -15.40
N ALA A 122 3.11 -12.59 -16.18
CA ALA A 122 2.96 -12.70 -17.63
C ALA A 122 3.67 -11.53 -18.33
N CYS A 123 4.34 -11.79 -19.46
CA CYS A 123 4.82 -10.71 -20.31
C CYS A 123 3.61 -10.01 -20.98
N LYS A 124 3.77 -8.73 -21.35
CA LYS A 124 2.69 -7.95 -21.96
C LYS A 124 2.10 -8.64 -23.20
N ALA A 125 2.94 -9.24 -24.03
CA ALA A 125 2.51 -9.92 -25.25
C ALA A 125 1.60 -11.12 -24.97
N CYS A 126 2.02 -12.04 -24.06
CA CYS A 126 1.21 -13.20 -23.70
C CYS A 126 -0.06 -12.80 -22.94
N ASN A 127 0.03 -11.84 -22.01
CA ASN A 127 -1.13 -11.36 -21.26
C ASN A 127 -2.19 -10.77 -22.22
N ASN A 128 -1.78 -9.89 -23.14
CA ASN A 128 -2.68 -9.32 -24.15
C ASN A 128 -3.26 -10.39 -25.09
N ARG A 129 -2.47 -11.41 -25.44
CA ARG A 129 -2.96 -12.53 -26.24
C ARG A 129 -4.02 -13.30 -25.48
N LYS A 130 -3.80 -13.67 -24.21
CA LYS A 130 -4.78 -14.40 -23.40
C LYS A 130 -6.06 -13.58 -23.20
N ALA A 131 -5.93 -12.32 -22.83
CA ALA A 131 -7.06 -11.42 -22.56
C ALA A 131 -8.07 -12.06 -21.57
N ASN A 132 -9.36 -12.09 -21.94
CA ASN A 132 -10.43 -12.66 -21.13
C ASN A 132 -10.63 -14.17 -21.33
N ARG A 133 -9.62 -14.88 -21.87
CA ARG A 133 -9.62 -16.34 -22.02
C ARG A 133 -8.86 -17.00 -20.87
N THR A 134 -9.09 -18.29 -20.69
CA THR A 134 -8.23 -19.18 -19.90
C THR A 134 -6.95 -19.48 -20.68
N PRO A 135 -5.88 -19.99 -20.01
CA PRO A 135 -4.65 -20.38 -20.70
C PRO A 135 -4.81 -21.58 -21.66
N GLU A 136 -5.86 -22.39 -21.44
CA GLU A 136 -6.41 -23.39 -22.37
C GLU A 136 -7.37 -22.69 -23.36
#